data_AF-A0A1F6Y7D2-F1
#
_entry.id   AF-A0A1F6Y7D2-F1
#
_cell.length_a   1.000
_cell.length_b   1.000
_cell.length_c   1.000
_cell.angle_alpha   90.00
_cell.angle_beta   90.00
_cell.angle_gamma   90.00
#
_symmetry.space_group_name_H-M   'P 1'
#
loop_
_entity.id
_entity.type
_entity.pdbx_description
1 polymer ?
#
loop_
_entity_poly.entity_id
_entity_poly.type
_entity_poly.pdbx_seq_one_letter_code
_entity_poly.pdbx_strand_id
1 'polypeptide(L)'
;MHNIFPNKIVSALIIFLAILNIILWSAYSSRGRELRKVQDTVANIEHSRNILAFQKLFVDKVLKSDGVVDYDTRRELEQSVGRTNDDAVISAWNAFLSAKTEDEGQVRVKELLSVLAERAYQGE
;
A
#
# COMPACT_ATOMS: atom_id res chain seq x y z
N MET A 1 -36.69 -33.15 -30.73
CA MET A 1 -35.43 -33.12 -29.95
C MET A 1 -34.37 -33.83 -30.78
N HIS A 2 -33.48 -33.07 -31.42
CA HIS A 2 -32.49 -33.61 -32.36
C HIS A 2 -31.37 -34.27 -31.54
N ASN A 3 -31.14 -35.58 -31.70
CA ASN A 3 -29.99 -36.26 -31.08
C ASN A 3 -28.73 -35.82 -31.82
N ILE A 4 -28.05 -34.81 -31.29
CA ILE A 4 -26.84 -34.23 -31.91
C ILE A 4 -25.68 -35.25 -31.95
N PHE A 5 -25.75 -36.37 -31.19
CA PHE A 5 -24.76 -37.46 -31.23
C PHE A 5 -25.44 -38.84 -31.06
N PRO A 6 -25.36 -39.77 -32.03
CA PRO A 6 -26.03 -41.08 -31.95
C PRO A 6 -25.33 -42.06 -30.98
N ASN A 7 -24.05 -41.80 -30.67
CA ASN A 7 -23.22 -42.68 -29.87
C ASN A 7 -23.13 -42.19 -28.43
N LYS A 8 -23.72 -42.96 -27.50
CA LYS A 8 -23.69 -42.69 -26.05
C LYS A 8 -22.29 -42.41 -25.50
N ILE A 9 -21.27 -43.06 -26.08
CA ILE A 9 -19.85 -42.88 -25.73
C ILE A 9 -19.36 -41.48 -26.12
N VAL A 10 -19.73 -40.99 -27.31
CA VAL A 10 -19.33 -39.65 -27.79
C VAL A 10 -20.01 -38.56 -26.94
N SER A 11 -21.30 -38.73 -26.62
CA SER A 11 -22.00 -37.81 -25.72
C SER A 11 -21.38 -37.79 -24.32
N ALA A 12 -21.04 -38.95 -23.76
CA ALA A 12 -20.38 -39.05 -22.46
C ALA A 12 -19.00 -38.37 -22.46
N LEU A 13 -18.22 -38.54 -23.54
CA LEU A 13 -16.92 -37.90 -23.69
C LEU A 13 -17.02 -36.37 -23.76
N ILE A 14 -18.00 -35.84 -24.49
CA ILE A 14 -18.25 -34.39 -24.58
C ILE A 14 -18.64 -33.82 -23.21
N ILE A 15 -19.50 -34.51 -22.48
CA ILE A 15 -19.91 -34.08 -21.12
C ILE A 15 -18.69 -34.10 -20.18
N PHE A 16 -17.87 -35.14 -20.25
CA PHE A 16 -16.65 -35.25 -19.45
C PHE A 16 -15.66 -34.11 -19.74
N LEU A 17 -15.44 -33.79 -21.02
CA LEU A 17 -14.61 -32.67 -21.45
C LEU A 17 -15.17 -31.32 -20.97
N ALA A 18 -16.49 -31.13 -21.01
CA ALA A 18 -17.12 -29.92 -20.52
C ALA A 18 -16.91 -29.73 -19.00
N ILE A 19 -17.04 -30.79 -18.21
CA ILE A 19 -16.80 -30.77 -16.76
C ILE A 19 -15.34 -30.44 -16.45
N LEU A 20 -14.39 -31.06 -17.17
CA LEU A 20 -12.96 -30.77 -17.03
C LEU A 20 -12.63 -29.30 -17.28
N ASN A 21 -13.21 -28.69 -18.32
CA ASN A 21 -13.01 -27.27 -18.60
C ASN A 21 -13.55 -26.36 -17.47
N ILE A 22 -14.69 -26.69 -16.88
CA ILE A 22 -15.26 -25.93 -15.76
C ILE A 22 -14.35 -26.03 -14.52
N ILE A 23 -13.83 -27.23 -14.22
CA ILE A 23 -12.91 -27.45 -13.10
C ILE A 23 -11.61 -26.66 -13.31
N LEU A 24 -11.03 -26.71 -14.52
CA LEU A 24 -9.81 -25.98 -14.86
C LEU A 24 -10.00 -24.46 -14.76
N TRP A 25 -11.12 -23.93 -15.24
CA TRP A 25 -11.43 -22.50 -15.10
C TRP A 25 -11.57 -22.09 -13.64
N SER A 26 -12.31 -22.86 -12.83
CA SER A 26 -12.46 -22.55 -11.39
C SER A 26 -11.11 -22.55 -10.66
N ALA A 27 -10.25 -23.54 -10.94
CA ALA A 27 -8.89 -23.60 -10.40
C ALA A 27 -8.04 -22.40 -10.83
N TYR A 28 -8.07 -22.01 -12.11
CA TYR A 28 -7.33 -20.86 -12.62
C TYR A 28 -7.80 -19.54 -11.99
N SER A 29 -9.11 -19.35 -11.85
CA SER A 29 -9.71 -18.15 -11.23
C SER A 29 -9.39 -18.04 -9.74
N SER A 30 -9.32 -19.16 -9.01
CA SER A 30 -8.95 -19.17 -7.60
C SER A 30 -7.52 -18.66 -7.36
N ARG A 31 -6.55 -19.08 -8.18
CA ARG A 31 -5.15 -18.64 -8.10
C ARG A 31 -4.99 -17.15 -8.40
N GLY A 32 -5.77 -16.62 -9.33
CA GLY A 32 -5.79 -15.18 -9.61
C GLY A 32 -6.25 -14.33 -8.42
N ARG A 33 -7.15 -14.85 -7.58
CA ARG A 33 -7.62 -14.15 -6.36
C ARG A 33 -6.59 -14.17 -5.24
N GLU A 34 -5.86 -15.28 -5.06
CA GLU A 34 -4.77 -15.35 -4.09
C GLU A 34 -3.63 -14.40 -4.45
N LEU A 35 -3.26 -14.32 -5.73
CA LEU A 35 -2.25 -13.38 -6.21
C LEU A 35 -2.63 -11.92 -5.93
N ARG A 36 -3.90 -11.53 -6.12
CA ARG A 36 -4.37 -10.18 -5.80
C ARG A 36 -4.26 -9.90 -4.31
N LYS A 37 -4.71 -10.82 -3.44
CA LYS A 37 -4.59 -10.65 -1.98
C LYS A 37 -3.14 -10.47 -1.54
N VAL A 38 -2.23 -11.27 -2.09
CA VAL A 38 -0.79 -11.15 -1.79
C VAL A 38 -0.24 -9.80 -2.28
N GLN A 39 -0.63 -9.35 -3.48
CA GLN A 39 -0.24 -8.03 -3.98
C GLN A 39 -0.77 -6.90 -3.10
N ASP A 40 -2.02 -6.96 -2.68
CA ASP A 40 -2.65 -5.96 -1.81
C ASP A 40 -1.95 -5.93 -0.43
N THR A 41 -1.64 -7.10 0.14
CA THR A 41 -0.86 -7.19 1.40
C THR A 41 0.55 -6.62 1.24
N VAL A 42 1.25 -6.93 0.14
CA VAL A 42 2.58 -6.38 -0.12
C VAL A 42 2.52 -4.85 -0.30
N ALA A 43 1.52 -4.33 -1.00
CA ALA A 43 1.32 -2.91 -1.17
C ALA A 43 1.06 -2.21 0.17
N ASN A 44 0.23 -2.79 1.05
CA ASN A 44 0.01 -2.26 2.40
C ASN A 44 1.29 -2.29 3.25
N ILE A 45 2.06 -3.38 3.20
CA ILE A 45 3.35 -3.47 3.92
C ILE A 45 4.33 -2.42 3.40
N GLU A 46 4.42 -2.24 2.09
CA GLU A 46 5.30 -1.23 1.48
C GLU A 46 4.88 0.18 1.88
N HIS A 47 3.57 0.47 1.90
CA HIS A 47 3.00 1.72 2.37
C HIS A 47 3.40 2.03 3.82
N SER A 48 3.09 1.12 4.76
CA SER A 48 3.44 1.28 6.17
C SER A 48 4.96 1.41 6.37
N ARG A 49 5.75 0.64 5.61
CA ARG A 49 7.22 0.72 5.67
C ARG A 49 7.73 2.09 5.22
N ASN A 50 7.16 2.67 4.16
CA ASN A 50 7.55 4.00 3.68
C ASN A 50 7.22 5.09 4.70
N ILE A 51 6.05 5.01 5.36
CA ILE A 51 5.67 5.93 6.44
C ILE A 51 6.64 5.82 7.63
N LEU A 52 6.95 4.60 8.08
CA LEU A 52 7.90 4.37 9.17
C LEU A 52 9.33 4.83 8.81
N ALA A 53 9.75 4.64 7.56
CA ALA A 53 11.04 5.11 7.09
C ALA A 53 11.14 6.64 7.14
N PHE A 54 10.11 7.34 6.66
CA PHE A 54 10.02 8.80 6.77
C PHE A 54 9.99 9.25 8.23
N GLN A 55 9.17 8.61 9.09
CA GLN A 55 9.09 8.94 10.51
C GLN A 55 10.46 8.82 11.19
N LYS A 56 11.21 7.74 10.91
CA LYS A 56 12.56 7.55 11.43
C LYS A 56 13.48 8.68 10.97
N LEU A 57 13.49 8.98 9.67
CA LEU A 57 14.32 10.04 9.10
C LEU A 57 13.99 11.40 9.74
N PHE A 58 12.71 11.72 9.87
CA PHE A 58 12.24 12.95 10.49
C PHE A 58 12.70 13.06 11.96
N VAL A 59 12.52 12.00 12.75
CA VAL A 59 12.97 11.98 14.14
C VAL A 59 14.48 12.15 14.23
N ASP A 60 15.25 11.40 13.45
CA ASP A 60 16.71 11.37 13.56
C ASP A 60 17.38 12.63 12.99
N LYS A 61 16.82 13.22 11.94
CA LYS A 61 17.43 14.34 11.22
C LYS A 61 16.80 15.70 11.51
N VAL A 62 15.59 15.74 12.05
CA VAL A 62 14.90 16.99 12.40
C VAL A 62 14.77 17.13 13.91
N LEU A 63 14.15 16.17 14.60
CA LEU A 63 13.85 16.33 16.03
C LEU A 63 15.07 16.14 16.94
N LYS A 64 15.99 15.23 16.59
CA LYS A 64 17.24 15.00 17.34
C LYS A 64 18.40 15.86 16.87
N SER A 65 18.20 16.70 15.84
CA SER A 65 19.24 17.59 15.34
C SER A 65 19.35 18.82 16.23
N ASP A 66 20.55 19.11 16.71
CA ASP A 66 20.86 20.32 17.49
C ASP A 66 21.02 21.56 16.60
N GLY A 67 20.81 21.44 15.29
CA GLY A 67 21.09 22.50 14.32
C GLY A 67 20.16 22.53 13.11
N VAL A 68 20.44 23.49 12.21
CA VAL A 68 19.67 23.70 10.98
C VAL A 68 19.80 22.50 10.06
N VAL A 69 18.66 21.99 9.60
CA VAL A 69 18.58 20.94 8.59
C VAL A 69 19.16 21.46 7.27
N ASP A 70 20.23 20.81 6.79
CA ASP A 70 20.89 21.17 5.54
C ASP A 70 20.05 20.85 4.29
N TYR A 71 20.52 21.32 3.13
CA TYR A 71 19.79 21.16 1.87
C TYR A 71 19.61 19.68 1.48
N ASP A 72 20.64 18.86 1.64
CA ASP A 72 20.61 17.46 1.24
C ASP A 72 19.64 16.67 2.11
N THR A 73 19.64 16.92 3.43
CA THR A 73 18.70 16.35 4.38
C THR A 73 17.28 16.79 4.10
N ARG A 74 17.05 18.08 3.77
CA ARG A 74 15.73 18.57 3.36
C ARG A 74 15.24 17.85 2.10
N ARG A 75 16.10 17.71 1.10
CA ARG A 75 15.77 17.00 -0.14
C ARG A 75 15.46 15.52 0.14
N GLU A 76 16.19 14.89 1.04
CA GLU A 76 15.93 13.51 1.45
C GLU A 76 14.55 13.37 2.13
N LEU A 77 14.20 14.30 3.02
CA LEU A 77 12.90 14.36 3.68
C LEU A 77 11.75 14.55 2.67
N GLU A 78 11.88 15.47 1.72
CA GLU A 78 10.89 15.69 0.65
C GLU A 78 10.68 14.46 -0.23
N GLN A 79 11.77 13.77 -0.58
CA GLN A 79 11.65 12.52 -1.33
C GLN A 79 11.02 11.42 -0.48
N SER A 80 11.38 11.34 0.80
CA SER A 80 10.87 10.31 1.69
C SER A 80 9.39 10.49 2.01
N VAL A 81 8.92 11.73 2.23
CA VAL A 81 7.50 12.01 2.43
C VAL A 81 6.71 11.74 1.15
N GLY A 82 7.25 12.09 -0.02
CA GLY A 82 6.61 11.78 -1.31
C GLY A 82 6.48 10.28 -1.57
N ARG A 83 7.45 9.46 -1.14
CA ARG A 83 7.39 7.99 -1.22
C ARG A 83 6.32 7.36 -0.33
N THR A 84 5.82 8.08 0.68
CA THR A 84 4.71 7.57 1.49
C THR A 84 3.42 7.46 0.68
N ASN A 85 3.25 8.27 -0.37
CA ASN A 85 2.03 8.33 -1.19
C ASN A 85 0.74 8.44 -0.34
N ASP A 86 0.82 9.03 0.85
CA ASP A 86 -0.30 9.26 1.76
C ASP A 86 -0.56 10.76 1.87
N ASP A 87 -1.71 11.20 1.36
CA ASP A 87 -2.09 12.61 1.32
C ASP A 87 -2.16 13.24 2.73
N ALA A 88 -2.54 12.47 3.75
CA ALA A 88 -2.60 12.98 5.12
C ALA A 88 -1.19 13.22 5.67
N VAL A 89 -0.26 12.29 5.41
CA VAL A 89 1.15 12.45 5.78
C VAL A 89 1.78 13.63 5.07
N ILE A 90 1.57 13.76 3.75
CA ILE A 90 2.10 14.87 2.94
C ILE A 90 1.50 16.20 3.40
N SER A 91 0.19 16.25 3.68
CA SER A 91 -0.48 17.45 4.17
C SER A 91 0.05 17.88 5.54
N ALA A 92 0.20 16.93 6.47
CA ALA A 92 0.75 17.20 7.80
C ALA A 92 2.21 17.70 7.73
N TRP A 93 3.02 17.13 6.83
CA TRP A 93 4.38 17.61 6.57
C TRP A 93 4.40 19.05 6.05
N ASN A 94 3.57 19.37 5.06
CA ASN A 94 3.46 20.72 4.53
C ASN A 94 2.97 21.71 5.58
N ALA A 95 2.04 21.29 6.44
CA ALA A 95 1.57 22.10 7.57
C ALA A 95 2.70 22.40 8.56
N PHE A 96 3.53 21.41 8.87
CA PHE A 96 4.74 21.60 9.68
C PHE A 96 5.72 22.59 9.04
N LEU A 97 6.02 22.47 7.75
CA LEU A 97 6.89 23.41 7.04
C LEU A 97 6.33 24.84 6.97
N SER A 98 5.01 24.99 7.04
CA SER A 98 4.34 26.30 7.00
C SER A 98 4.32 27.04 8.34
N ALA A 99 4.72 26.38 9.44
CA ALA A 99 4.74 26.98 10.77
C ALA A 99 5.68 28.19 10.83
N LYS A 100 5.19 29.30 11.37
CA LYS A 100 5.94 30.57 11.44
C LYS A 100 6.52 30.83 12.82
N THR A 101 5.95 30.22 13.85
CA THR A 101 6.37 30.35 15.24
C THR A 101 6.79 29.00 15.80
N GLU A 102 7.57 29.03 16.87
CA GLU A 102 7.96 27.80 17.57
C GLU A 102 6.75 27.08 18.17
N ASP A 103 5.80 27.81 18.76
CA ASP A 103 4.56 27.24 19.30
C ASP A 103 3.73 26.54 18.21
N GLU A 104 3.57 27.18 17.05
CA GLU A 104 2.93 26.55 15.90
C GLU A 104 3.70 25.31 15.46
N GLY A 105 5.04 25.41 15.37
CA GLY A 105 5.91 24.30 15.01
C GLY A 105 5.72 23.10 15.94
N GLN A 106 5.70 23.32 17.26
CA GLN A 106 5.48 22.25 18.24
C GLN A 106 4.11 21.59 18.11
N VAL A 107 3.05 22.36 17.83
CA VAL A 107 1.72 21.83 17.54
C VAL A 107 1.74 20.99 16.27
N ARG A 108 2.31 21.50 15.18
CA ARG A 108 2.40 20.80 13.89
C ARG A 108 3.25 19.53 13.95
N VAL A 109 4.33 19.52 14.73
CA VAL A 109 5.14 18.31 14.95
C VAL A 109 4.31 17.22 15.63
N LYS A 110 3.53 17.57 16.66
CA LYS A 110 2.67 16.61 17.36
C LYS A 110 1.58 16.06 16.43
N GLU A 111 0.96 16.93 15.62
CA GLU A 111 0.00 16.55 14.59
C GLU A 111 0.63 15.57 13.58
N LEU A 112 1.81 15.90 13.05
CA LEU A 112 2.53 15.06 12.10
C LEU A 112 2.86 13.68 12.70
N LEU A 113 3.40 13.63 13.92
CA LEU A 113 3.71 12.37 14.59
C LEU A 113 2.44 11.52 14.83
N SER A 114 1.32 12.16 15.16
CA SER A 114 0.04 11.48 15.32
C SER A 114 -0.44 10.85 14.01
N VAL A 115 -0.39 11.62 12.91
CA VAL A 115 -0.77 11.13 11.57
C VAL A 115 0.13 10.00 11.12
N LEU A 116 1.45 10.12 11.31
CA LEU A 116 2.41 9.07 10.97
C LEU A 116 2.13 7.77 11.72
N ALA A 117 1.85 7.85 13.02
CA ALA A 117 1.51 6.68 13.82
C ALA A 117 0.19 6.07 13.34
N GLU A 118 -0.87 6.86 13.21
CA GLU A 118 -2.18 6.37 12.78
C GLU A 118 -2.12 5.67 11.42
N ARG A 119 -1.48 6.30 10.43
CA ARG A 119 -1.38 5.77 9.07
C ARG A 119 -0.45 4.57 8.95
N ALA A 120 0.62 4.51 9.75
CA ALA A 120 1.49 3.34 9.77
C ALA A 120 0.78 2.08 10.30
N TYR A 121 -0.15 2.24 11.26
CA TYR A 121 -0.89 1.13 11.89
C TYR A 121 -2.20 0.77 11.17
N GLN A 122 -2.85 1.67 10.43
CA GLN A 122 -4.08 1.40 9.67
C GLN A 122 -3.88 0.54 8.40
N GLY A 123 -2.72 -0.08 8.21
CA GLY A 123 -2.45 -1.01 7.10
C GLY A 123 -3.10 -2.40 7.25
N GLU A 124 -3.89 -2.63 8.31
CA GLU A 124 -4.69 -3.85 8.56
C GLU A 124 -6.15 -3.71 8.14
#